data_AF-A0A382DPG9-F1
#
_entry.id   AF-A0A382DPG9-F1
#
_cell.length_a   1.000
_cell.length_b   1.000
_cell.length_c   1.000
_cell.angle_alpha   90.00
_cell.angle_beta   90.00
_cell.angle_gamma   90.00
#
_symmetry.space_group_name_H-M   'P 1'
#
loop_
_entity.id
_entity.type
_entity.pdbx_description
1 polymer ?
#
loop_
_entity_poly.entity_id
_entity_poly.type
_entity_poly.pdbx_seq_one_letter_code
_entity_poly.pdbx_strand_id
1 'polypeptide(L)'
;IWTALITYDGLDHGMMDASVVIDDFWVSVEEQASIEITNAAPRMISLVFTPDTARRGDTVDVSVTALDGHGIDSVGIDLLSAGGALSVLSESDGIWRGQFVVPDGISPGERSIPVRITDGDGETVMAVHTYPNGFPVDAPMLTIENEAPSVSSVSVLRSGEAAETIHVPYSGDALTHTLEATIDDPDGISSAQAKIGRLAPIGSSDVWLLMVDDGTNGDRVAGDGVYTLQFDVRTSLPEGNISIQIRATDTYLSTTPTVEQGHTLELEKLGSGGGGGSWFSDNSTTLVFVALGLLLIVGITAIAISVRKSDTEW
;
A
#
# COMPACT_ATOMS: atom_id res chain seq x y z
N ILE A 1 -18.20 62.52 24.55
CA ILE A 1 -17.41 61.56 23.75
C ILE A 1 -17.76 61.84 22.30
N TRP A 2 -16.77 62.21 21.50
CA TRP A 2 -16.91 62.43 20.06
C TRP A 2 -16.36 61.21 19.32
N THR A 3 -16.97 60.82 18.21
CA THR A 3 -16.55 59.67 17.40
C THR A 3 -16.52 60.07 15.94
N ALA A 4 -15.50 59.63 15.22
CA ALA A 4 -15.39 59.79 13.77
C ALA A 4 -15.17 58.42 13.12
N LEU A 5 -15.74 58.22 11.92
CA LEU A 5 -15.46 57.07 11.09
C LEU A 5 -14.22 57.37 10.25
N ILE A 6 -13.26 56.45 10.25
CA ILE A 6 -12.07 56.50 9.39
C ILE A 6 -12.21 55.37 8.37
N THR A 7 -12.08 55.69 7.08
CA THR A 7 -12.05 54.73 5.97
C THR A 7 -10.72 54.88 5.24
N TYR A 8 -10.05 53.76 4.98
CA TYR A 8 -8.79 53.69 4.25
C TYR A 8 -8.97 52.75 3.06
N ASP A 9 -8.91 53.31 1.85
CA ASP A 9 -9.08 52.58 0.58
C ASP A 9 -7.75 52.36 -0.16
N GLY A 10 -6.63 52.65 0.49
CA GLY A 10 -5.29 52.48 -0.08
C GLY A 10 -4.77 51.05 0.06
N LEU A 11 -3.59 50.82 -0.52
CA LEU A 11 -2.88 49.53 -0.46
C LEU A 11 -1.69 49.57 0.52
N ASP A 12 -1.30 50.73 1.04
CA ASP A 12 -0.19 50.80 1.99
C ASP A 12 -0.61 50.17 3.32
N HIS A 13 0.30 49.40 3.91
CA HIS A 13 0.13 48.77 5.21
C HIS A 13 1.30 49.11 6.15
N GLY A 14 1.11 48.81 7.43
CA GLY A 14 2.03 49.13 8.51
C GLY A 14 1.51 50.20 9.45
N MET A 15 2.42 50.77 10.24
CA MET A 15 2.08 51.81 11.22
C MET A 15 1.95 53.16 10.53
N MET A 16 0.80 53.80 10.69
CA MET A 16 0.53 55.16 10.24
C MET A 16 0.28 56.08 11.42
N ASP A 17 0.88 57.26 11.38
CA ASP A 17 0.62 58.30 12.36
C ASP A 17 -0.66 59.06 11.99
N ALA A 18 -1.55 59.20 12.96
CA ALA A 18 -2.77 59.98 12.86
C ALA A 18 -2.77 61.04 13.95
N SER A 19 -3.28 62.24 13.66
CA SER A 19 -3.52 63.25 14.68
C SER A 19 -4.99 63.67 14.73
N VAL A 20 -5.48 63.84 15.95
CA VAL A 20 -6.81 64.37 16.23
C VAL A 20 -6.62 65.78 16.77
N VAL A 21 -7.12 66.77 16.04
CA VAL A 21 -7.09 68.18 16.44
C VAL A 21 -8.49 68.61 16.87
N ILE A 22 -8.59 69.19 18.07
CA ILE A 22 -9.81 69.77 18.61
C ILE A 22 -9.58 71.27 18.77
N ASP A 23 -10.32 72.06 18.00
CA ASP A 23 -10.28 73.52 18.04
C ASP A 23 -11.54 74.09 18.70
N ASP A 24 -11.33 75.07 19.58
CA ASP A 24 -12.35 76.03 20.01
C ASP A 24 -11.85 77.46 19.72
N PHE A 25 -12.71 78.46 19.88
CA PHE A 25 -12.45 79.87 19.58
C PHE A 25 -11.14 80.38 20.23
N TRP A 26 -10.74 79.82 21.38
CA TRP A 26 -9.57 80.26 22.16
C TRP A 26 -8.42 79.25 22.29
N VAL A 27 -8.62 77.97 21.93
CA VAL A 27 -7.59 76.93 22.15
C VAL A 27 -7.65 75.84 21.08
N SER A 28 -6.49 75.28 20.77
CA SER A 28 -6.33 74.09 19.93
C SER A 28 -5.59 73.03 20.73
N VAL A 29 -6.08 71.79 20.71
CA VAL A 29 -5.44 70.64 21.33
C VAL A 29 -5.25 69.56 20.27
N GLU A 30 -4.01 69.09 20.11
CA GLU A 30 -3.66 67.98 19.21
C GLU A 30 -3.28 66.75 20.04
N GLU A 31 -3.82 65.60 19.66
CA GLU A 31 -3.46 64.30 20.20
C GLU A 31 -2.97 63.40 19.06
N GLN A 32 -1.78 62.82 19.21
CA GLN A 32 -1.23 61.86 18.26
C GLN A 32 -1.66 60.45 18.63
N ALA A 33 -2.03 59.69 17.62
CA ALA A 33 -2.35 58.27 17.69
C ALA A 33 -1.59 57.53 16.59
N SER A 34 -1.36 56.24 16.80
CA SER A 34 -0.80 55.36 15.77
C SER A 34 -1.85 54.34 15.38
N ILE A 35 -2.06 54.17 14.08
CA ILE A 35 -3.03 53.24 13.50
C ILE A 35 -2.22 52.19 12.74
N GLU A 36 -2.45 50.92 13.07
CA GLU A 36 -1.89 49.81 12.31
C GLU A 36 -2.86 49.43 11.18
N ILE A 37 -2.38 49.50 9.94
CA ILE A 37 -3.09 48.99 8.77
C ILE A 37 -2.47 47.65 8.42
N THR A 38 -3.26 46.58 8.46
CA THR A 38 -2.78 45.23 8.14
C THR A 38 -2.99 44.90 6.67
N ASN A 39 -2.04 44.22 6.04
CA ASN A 39 -2.28 43.62 4.74
C ASN A 39 -3.34 42.50 4.85
N ALA A 40 -4.30 42.48 3.94
CA ALA A 40 -5.31 41.43 3.90
C ALA A 40 -4.72 40.22 3.17
N ALA A 41 -4.98 39.00 3.67
CA ALA A 41 -4.53 37.80 2.97
C ALA A 41 -5.23 37.64 1.61
N PRO A 42 -4.56 37.03 0.61
CA PRO A 42 -5.13 36.79 -0.71
C PRO A 42 -6.36 35.87 -0.63
N ARG A 43 -7.31 36.03 -1.56
CA ARG A 43 -8.58 35.30 -1.57
C ARG A 43 -8.72 34.41 -2.78
N MET A 44 -9.08 33.15 -2.57
CA MET A 44 -9.47 32.25 -3.65
C MET A 44 -10.90 32.57 -4.11
N ILE A 45 -11.10 32.84 -5.39
CA ILE A 45 -12.40 33.17 -5.97
C ILE A 45 -13.08 31.92 -6.52
N SER A 46 -12.32 31.02 -7.13
CA SER A 46 -12.81 29.76 -7.68
C SER A 46 -11.71 28.69 -7.67
N LEU A 47 -12.14 27.44 -7.62
CA LEU A 47 -11.31 26.24 -7.71
C LEU A 47 -12.08 25.20 -8.51
N VAL A 48 -11.44 24.58 -9.50
CA VAL A 48 -12.05 23.54 -10.33
C VAL A 48 -11.04 22.43 -10.55
N PHE A 49 -11.49 21.18 -10.34
CA PHE A 49 -10.75 19.97 -10.66
C PHE A 49 -11.28 19.34 -11.94
N THR A 50 -10.40 18.73 -12.74
CA THR A 50 -10.79 17.95 -13.91
C THR A 50 -9.84 16.75 -14.03
N PRO A 51 -10.31 15.50 -13.81
CA PRO A 51 -11.64 15.14 -13.29
C PRO A 51 -11.87 15.58 -11.83
N ASP A 52 -13.12 15.55 -11.36
CA ASP A 52 -13.51 15.79 -9.96
C ASP A 52 -13.52 14.51 -9.10
N THR A 53 -13.21 13.38 -9.71
CA THR A 53 -13.01 12.07 -9.07
C THR A 53 -11.72 11.46 -9.62
N ALA A 54 -10.87 10.92 -8.73
CA ALA A 54 -9.56 10.40 -9.09
C ALA A 54 -9.12 9.24 -8.17
N ARG A 55 -8.18 8.42 -8.64
CA ARG A 55 -7.47 7.41 -7.84
C ARG A 55 -6.11 7.92 -7.39
N ARG A 56 -5.49 7.21 -6.45
CA ARG A 56 -4.09 7.47 -6.10
C ARG A 56 -3.20 7.18 -7.31
N GLY A 57 -2.22 8.04 -7.54
CA GLY A 57 -1.38 8.02 -8.74
C GLY A 57 -1.99 8.67 -9.99
N ASP A 58 -3.29 9.01 -10.00
CA ASP A 58 -3.87 9.74 -11.14
C ASP A 58 -3.40 11.20 -11.16
N THR A 59 -3.35 11.75 -12.38
CA THR A 59 -3.10 13.18 -12.61
C THR A 59 -4.43 13.93 -12.69
N VAL A 60 -4.56 15.02 -11.93
CA VAL A 60 -5.73 15.90 -11.92
C VAL A 60 -5.33 17.28 -12.43
N ASP A 61 -6.06 17.79 -13.44
CA ASP A 61 -5.98 19.18 -13.87
C ASP A 61 -6.68 20.09 -12.85
N VAL A 62 -6.08 21.23 -12.56
CA VAL A 62 -6.63 22.22 -11.64
C VAL A 62 -6.61 23.61 -12.24
N SER A 63 -7.68 24.36 -11.96
CA SER A 63 -7.84 25.77 -12.33
C SER A 63 -8.26 26.57 -11.12
N VAL A 64 -7.53 27.64 -10.82
CA VAL A 64 -7.76 28.53 -9.67
C VAL A 64 -7.82 29.98 -10.15
N THR A 65 -8.78 30.74 -9.63
CA THR A 65 -8.75 32.21 -9.69
C THR A 65 -8.58 32.74 -8.27
N ALA A 66 -7.65 33.69 -8.10
CA ALA A 66 -7.38 34.33 -6.82
C ALA A 66 -7.32 35.85 -7.00
N LEU A 67 -7.59 36.59 -5.93
CA LEU A 67 -7.61 38.04 -5.90
C LEU A 67 -6.96 38.56 -4.63
N ASP A 68 -6.11 39.56 -4.79
CA ASP A 68 -5.51 40.32 -3.71
C ASP A 68 -5.26 41.78 -4.14
N GLY A 69 -5.21 42.70 -3.17
CA GLY A 69 -4.99 44.13 -3.42
C GLY A 69 -3.60 44.42 -4.01
N HIS A 70 -2.60 43.63 -3.63
CA HIS A 70 -1.21 43.74 -4.09
C HIS A 70 -0.91 42.80 -5.27
N GLY A 71 -1.94 42.12 -5.78
CA GLY A 71 -1.81 41.10 -6.82
C GLY A 71 -1.36 39.75 -6.25
N ILE A 72 -1.35 38.75 -7.12
CA ILE A 72 -0.99 37.37 -6.76
C ILE A 72 0.39 37.07 -7.34
N ASP A 73 1.35 36.71 -6.48
CA ASP A 73 2.68 36.30 -6.89
C ASP A 73 2.71 34.83 -7.32
N SER A 74 2.07 33.94 -6.55
CA SER A 74 2.04 32.52 -6.87
C SER A 74 0.82 31.79 -6.32
N VAL A 75 0.42 30.74 -7.04
CA VAL A 75 -0.59 29.77 -6.62
C VAL A 75 -0.04 28.37 -6.79
N GLY A 76 -0.27 27.49 -5.81
CA GLY A 76 0.12 26.09 -5.87
C GLY A 76 -0.82 25.17 -5.12
N ILE A 77 -0.83 23.90 -5.50
CA ILE A 77 -1.52 22.84 -4.78
C ILE A 77 -0.56 22.20 -3.81
N ASP A 78 -0.84 22.28 -2.51
CA ASP A 78 0.04 21.76 -1.46
C ASP A 78 -0.48 20.42 -0.91
N LEU A 79 0.23 19.35 -1.26
CA LEU A 79 -0.08 17.98 -0.83
C LEU A 79 1.01 17.38 0.06
N LEU A 80 1.92 18.21 0.59
CA LEU A 80 3.03 17.73 1.42
C LEU A 80 2.54 16.97 2.66
N SER A 81 1.40 17.39 3.24
CA SER A 81 0.79 16.73 4.39
C SER A 81 0.26 15.33 4.09
N ALA A 82 -0.08 15.04 2.83
CA ALA A 82 -0.53 13.74 2.35
C ALA A 82 0.62 12.90 1.74
N GLY A 83 1.87 13.31 1.95
CA GLY A 83 3.05 12.65 1.38
C GLY A 83 3.30 12.99 -0.11
N GLY A 84 2.56 13.95 -0.67
CA GLY A 84 2.73 14.45 -2.03
C GLY A 84 3.73 15.59 -2.14
N ALA A 85 3.62 16.35 -3.23
CA ALA A 85 4.46 17.51 -3.53
C ALA A 85 3.65 18.81 -3.57
N LEU A 86 4.37 19.95 -3.58
CA LEU A 86 3.80 21.25 -3.94
C LEU A 86 3.82 21.40 -5.48
N SER A 87 2.65 21.44 -6.11
CA SER A 87 2.51 21.69 -7.54
C SER A 87 2.25 23.18 -7.82
N VAL A 88 3.24 23.88 -8.37
CA VAL A 88 3.11 25.29 -8.76
C VAL A 88 2.26 25.42 -10.02
N LEU A 89 1.31 26.36 -10.02
CA LEU A 89 0.44 26.65 -11.16
C LEU A 89 1.02 27.79 -12.02
N SER A 90 0.67 27.78 -13.31
CA SER A 90 1.03 28.85 -14.25
C SER A 90 -0.15 29.79 -14.47
N GLU A 91 0.10 31.09 -14.40
CA GLU A 91 -0.90 32.12 -14.68
C GLU A 91 -1.08 32.34 -16.19
N SER A 92 -2.34 32.46 -16.62
CA SER A 92 -2.70 32.93 -17.96
C SER A 92 -4.11 33.51 -17.94
N ASP A 93 -4.24 34.78 -18.31
CA ASP A 93 -5.50 35.54 -18.41
C ASP A 93 -6.29 35.59 -17.09
N GLY A 94 -5.60 35.81 -15.96
CA GLY A 94 -6.18 35.87 -14.62
C GLY A 94 -6.55 34.52 -14.02
N ILE A 95 -6.13 33.42 -14.65
CA ILE A 95 -6.44 32.05 -14.23
C ILE A 95 -5.14 31.27 -14.06
N TRP A 96 -4.96 30.69 -12.89
CA TRP A 96 -3.84 29.83 -12.55
C TRP A 96 -4.19 28.39 -12.88
N ARG A 97 -3.40 27.75 -13.76
CA ARG A 97 -3.64 26.37 -14.23
C ARG A 97 -2.42 25.49 -14.03
N GLY A 98 -2.67 24.21 -13.80
CA GLY A 98 -1.62 23.21 -13.70
C GLY A 98 -2.19 21.84 -13.40
N GLN A 99 -1.31 20.94 -12.99
CA GLN A 99 -1.64 19.55 -12.69
C GLN A 99 -0.97 19.11 -11.40
N PHE A 100 -1.58 18.16 -10.70
CA PHE A 100 -0.94 17.44 -9.61
C PHE A 100 -1.25 15.96 -9.71
N VAL A 101 -0.40 15.14 -9.06
CA VAL A 101 -0.62 13.70 -8.93
C VAL A 101 -1.19 13.44 -7.54
N VAL A 102 -2.25 12.65 -7.46
CA VAL A 102 -2.87 12.24 -6.19
C VAL A 102 -1.89 11.33 -5.42
N PRO A 103 -1.42 11.72 -4.22
CA PRO A 103 -0.41 10.95 -3.49
C PRO A 103 -1.01 9.74 -2.77
N ASP A 104 -0.22 8.69 -2.56
CA ASP A 104 -0.67 7.44 -1.93
C ASP A 104 -1.17 7.63 -0.49
N GLY A 105 -0.64 8.63 0.23
CA GLY A 105 -1.00 8.92 1.60
C GLY A 105 -2.35 9.65 1.77
N ILE A 106 -3.05 10.01 0.68
CA ILE A 106 -4.37 10.61 0.78
C ILE A 106 -5.43 9.53 0.99
N SER A 107 -6.28 9.74 2.00
CA SER A 107 -7.39 8.83 2.29
C SER A 107 -8.54 8.99 1.27
N PRO A 108 -9.33 7.94 1.02
CA PRO A 108 -10.45 7.94 0.08
C PRO A 108 -11.62 8.81 0.55
N GLY A 109 -12.55 9.11 -0.35
CA GLY A 109 -13.73 9.96 -0.13
C GLY A 109 -13.54 11.41 -0.56
N GLU A 110 -14.46 12.30 -0.16
CA GLU A 110 -14.36 13.72 -0.47
C GLU A 110 -13.22 14.37 0.34
N ARG A 111 -12.26 14.97 -0.36
CA ARG A 111 -11.07 15.58 0.22
C ARG A 111 -10.95 17.04 -0.19
N SER A 112 -10.74 17.89 0.82
CA SER A 112 -10.28 19.26 0.59
C SER A 112 -8.81 19.21 0.17
N ILE A 113 -8.51 19.79 -0.98
CA ILE A 113 -7.15 19.90 -1.50
C ILE A 113 -6.68 21.34 -1.21
N PRO A 114 -5.68 21.52 -0.31
CA PRO A 114 -5.22 22.85 0.07
C PRO A 114 -4.60 23.60 -1.12
N VAL A 115 -5.05 24.85 -1.31
CA VAL A 115 -4.47 25.75 -2.30
C VAL A 115 -3.62 26.78 -1.58
N ARG A 116 -2.31 26.75 -1.81
CA ARG A 116 -1.38 27.77 -1.33
C ARG A 116 -1.43 28.96 -2.26
N ILE A 117 -1.70 30.15 -1.73
CA ILE A 117 -1.71 31.40 -2.48
C ILE A 117 -0.78 32.39 -1.78
N THR A 118 0.14 32.99 -2.53
CA THR A 118 1.06 34.04 -2.07
C THR A 118 0.76 35.33 -2.80
N ASP A 119 0.62 36.44 -2.08
CA ASP A 119 0.43 37.77 -2.66
C ASP A 119 1.74 38.43 -3.09
N GLY A 120 1.63 39.60 -3.72
CA GLY A 120 2.78 40.38 -4.21
C GLY A 120 3.73 40.91 -3.12
N ASP A 121 3.28 40.98 -1.87
CA ASP A 121 4.06 41.43 -0.72
C ASP A 121 4.65 40.25 0.10
N GLY A 122 4.35 39.01 -0.30
CA GLY A 122 4.91 37.77 0.24
C GLY A 122 4.06 37.09 1.32
N GLU A 123 2.88 37.62 1.64
CA GLU A 123 1.97 36.95 2.57
C GLU A 123 1.34 35.72 1.91
N THR A 124 1.23 34.63 2.67
CA THR A 124 0.78 33.33 2.17
C THR A 124 -0.44 32.83 2.95
N VAL A 125 -1.42 32.27 2.25
CA VAL A 125 -2.56 31.56 2.84
C VAL A 125 -2.71 30.15 2.28
N MET A 126 -3.20 29.24 3.12
CA MET A 126 -3.73 27.94 2.70
C MET A 126 -5.25 28.04 2.57
N ALA A 127 -5.73 28.28 1.34
CA ALA A 127 -7.14 28.50 1.07
C ALA A 127 -7.91 27.17 1.00
N VAL A 128 -9.00 27.11 1.75
CA VAL A 128 -9.99 26.00 1.75
C VAL A 128 -11.43 26.48 1.48
N HIS A 129 -11.61 27.79 1.30
CA HIS A 129 -12.87 28.43 0.96
C HIS A 129 -12.72 29.27 -0.31
N THR A 130 -13.80 29.40 -1.07
CA THR A 130 -13.91 30.33 -2.21
C THR A 130 -14.76 31.55 -1.83
N TYR A 131 -14.55 32.67 -2.54
CA TYR A 131 -15.27 33.94 -2.32
C TYR A 131 -15.95 34.46 -3.60
N PRO A 132 -16.82 33.68 -4.28
CA PRO A 132 -17.36 34.04 -5.59
C PRO A 132 -18.19 35.34 -5.58
N ASN A 133 -18.81 35.68 -4.43
CA ASN A 133 -19.61 36.90 -4.24
C ASN A 133 -19.13 37.71 -3.02
N GLY A 134 -17.85 37.58 -2.64
CA GLY A 134 -17.27 38.25 -1.47
C GLY A 134 -17.59 37.61 -0.11
N PHE A 135 -18.40 36.55 -0.08
CA PHE A 135 -18.67 35.74 1.11
C PHE A 135 -17.99 34.37 1.00
N PRO A 136 -17.43 33.83 2.11
CA PRO A 136 -16.79 32.53 2.10
C PRO A 136 -17.81 31.41 1.87
N VAL A 137 -17.47 30.48 1.00
CA VAL A 137 -18.17 29.21 0.75
C VAL A 137 -17.13 28.10 0.71
N ASP A 138 -17.47 26.91 1.17
CA ASP A 138 -16.57 25.75 1.07
C ASP A 138 -16.08 25.58 -0.37
N ALA A 139 -14.77 25.39 -0.53
CA ALA A 139 -14.21 25.11 -1.84
C ALA A 139 -14.67 23.72 -2.32
N PRO A 140 -14.78 23.49 -3.64
CA PRO A 140 -15.04 22.16 -4.18
C PRO A 140 -14.04 21.14 -3.62
N MET A 141 -14.55 19.94 -3.32
CA MET A 141 -13.73 18.82 -2.86
C MET A 141 -13.41 17.90 -4.05
N LEU A 142 -12.26 17.24 -3.99
CA LEU A 142 -11.92 16.17 -4.91
C LEU A 142 -12.38 14.83 -4.31
N THR A 143 -13.05 14.00 -5.10
CA THR A 143 -13.42 12.66 -4.65
C THR A 143 -12.27 11.69 -4.94
N ILE A 144 -11.67 11.12 -3.90
CA ILE A 144 -10.68 10.06 -4.02
C ILE A 144 -11.40 8.71 -3.99
N GLU A 145 -11.26 7.90 -5.04
CA GLU A 145 -11.84 6.56 -5.06
C GLU A 145 -11.18 5.65 -4.02
N ASN A 146 -11.98 4.83 -3.35
CA ASN A 146 -11.45 3.77 -2.51
C ASN A 146 -11.05 2.57 -3.36
N GLU A 147 -9.79 2.19 -3.29
CA GLU A 147 -9.28 1.00 -3.97
C GLU A 147 -9.63 -0.26 -3.18
N ALA A 148 -9.58 -1.42 -3.82
CA ALA A 148 -9.84 -2.69 -3.14
C ALA A 148 -8.52 -3.39 -2.84
N PRO A 149 -8.42 -4.13 -1.72
CA PRO A 149 -7.23 -4.91 -1.44
C PRO A 149 -6.93 -5.92 -2.54
N SER A 150 -5.68 -5.98 -2.95
CA SER A 150 -5.20 -6.89 -4.00
C SER A 150 -4.31 -7.99 -3.43
N VAL A 151 -4.47 -9.22 -3.93
CA VAL A 151 -3.62 -10.37 -3.56
C VAL A 151 -2.52 -10.48 -4.59
N SER A 152 -1.29 -10.14 -4.22
CA SER A 152 -0.15 -10.10 -5.15
C SER A 152 0.55 -11.45 -5.29
N SER A 153 0.58 -12.26 -4.22
CA SER A 153 1.16 -13.60 -4.25
C SER A 153 0.49 -14.55 -3.27
N VAL A 154 0.54 -15.86 -3.59
CA VAL A 154 0.05 -16.94 -2.73
C VAL A 154 1.09 -18.06 -2.73
N SER A 155 1.50 -18.50 -1.55
CA SER A 155 2.48 -19.57 -1.38
C SER A 155 2.06 -20.52 -0.25
N VAL A 156 2.69 -21.69 -0.20
CA VAL A 156 2.47 -22.68 0.85
C VAL A 156 3.80 -23.02 1.49
N LEU A 157 3.80 -23.17 2.81
CA LEU A 157 4.94 -23.59 3.59
C LEU A 157 4.63 -24.91 4.29
N ARG A 158 5.69 -25.69 4.47
CA ARG A 158 5.69 -26.89 5.30
C ARG A 158 6.88 -26.84 6.23
N SER A 159 6.64 -27.01 7.53
CA SER A 159 7.69 -26.93 8.56
C SER A 159 8.53 -25.63 8.50
N GLY A 160 7.92 -24.53 8.04
CA GLY A 160 8.59 -23.22 7.90
C GLY A 160 9.42 -23.03 6.64
N GLU A 161 9.41 -23.99 5.71
CA GLU A 161 10.07 -23.89 4.40
C GLU A 161 9.04 -23.83 3.28
N ALA A 162 9.33 -23.07 2.21
CA ALA A 162 8.46 -22.98 1.04
C ALA A 162 8.31 -24.35 0.37
N ALA A 163 7.07 -24.72 0.05
CA ALA A 163 6.72 -25.94 -0.64
C ALA A 163 6.02 -25.60 -1.98
N GLU A 164 6.42 -26.29 -3.05
CA GLU A 164 5.79 -26.11 -4.37
C GLU A 164 4.39 -26.73 -4.43
N THR A 165 4.15 -27.79 -3.64
CA THR A 165 2.88 -28.51 -3.57
C THR A 165 2.44 -28.71 -2.12
N ILE A 166 1.13 -28.92 -1.93
CA ILE A 166 0.57 -29.34 -0.65
C ILE A 166 0.76 -30.85 -0.52
N HIS A 167 1.58 -31.29 0.43
CA HIS A 167 1.87 -32.69 0.62
C HIS A 167 0.77 -33.40 1.43
N VAL A 168 0.17 -34.41 0.82
CA VAL A 168 -0.82 -35.28 1.46
C VAL A 168 -0.12 -36.51 2.05
N PRO A 169 -0.27 -36.80 3.35
CA PRO A 169 0.33 -37.99 3.94
C PRO A 169 -0.28 -39.27 3.36
N TYR A 170 0.55 -40.29 3.13
CA TYR A 170 0.08 -41.61 2.68
C TYR A 170 -0.69 -42.36 3.78
N SER A 171 -0.20 -42.26 5.01
CA SER A 171 -0.73 -42.92 6.20
C SER A 171 -0.28 -42.19 7.46
N GLY A 172 -0.99 -42.38 8.58
CA GLY A 172 -0.64 -41.75 9.86
C GLY A 172 -1.33 -40.41 10.07
N ASP A 173 -0.67 -39.54 10.86
CA ASP A 173 -1.21 -38.26 11.28
C ASP A 173 -1.28 -37.24 10.13
N ALA A 174 -2.09 -36.20 10.32
CA ALA A 174 -2.21 -35.12 9.37
C ALA A 174 -0.91 -34.30 9.30
N LEU A 175 -0.63 -33.74 8.11
CA LEU A 175 0.53 -32.88 7.90
C LEU A 175 0.12 -31.41 7.93
N THR A 176 0.69 -30.66 8.86
CA THR A 176 0.44 -29.23 8.98
C THR A 176 1.19 -28.45 7.90
N HIS A 177 0.45 -27.56 7.23
CA HIS A 177 0.95 -26.60 6.25
C HIS A 177 0.49 -25.19 6.63
N THR A 178 1.17 -24.19 6.10
CA THR A 178 0.80 -22.78 6.24
C THR A 178 0.54 -22.22 4.84
N LEU A 179 -0.62 -21.61 4.63
CA LEU A 179 -0.91 -20.78 3.47
C LEU A 179 -0.43 -19.36 3.77
N GLU A 180 0.37 -18.78 2.88
CA GLU A 180 0.76 -17.37 2.92
C GLU A 180 0.16 -16.64 1.73
N ALA A 181 -0.33 -15.43 1.96
CA ALA A 181 -0.80 -14.53 0.91
C ALA A 181 -0.27 -13.12 1.17
N THR A 182 0.45 -12.57 0.19
CA THR A 182 0.84 -11.16 0.22
C THR A 182 -0.33 -10.33 -0.26
N ILE A 183 -0.82 -9.44 0.59
CA ILE A 183 -1.99 -8.60 0.31
C ILE A 183 -1.59 -7.15 0.48
N ASP A 184 -1.92 -6.33 -0.50
CA ASP A 184 -1.56 -4.90 -0.53
C ASP A 184 -2.82 -4.05 -0.71
N ASP A 185 -2.91 -2.98 0.09
CA ASP A 185 -3.95 -1.97 0.05
C ASP A 185 -3.42 -0.65 0.63
N PRO A 186 -3.52 0.50 -0.09
CA PRO A 186 -3.02 1.79 0.40
C PRO A 186 -3.69 2.30 1.68
N ASP A 187 -4.92 1.87 1.97
CA ASP A 187 -5.69 2.25 3.15
C ASP A 187 -5.54 1.28 4.32
N GLY A 188 -4.78 0.22 4.11
CA GLY A 188 -4.56 -0.86 5.06
C GLY A 188 -5.70 -1.86 5.11
N ILE A 189 -5.37 -3.04 5.61
CA ILE A 189 -6.26 -4.19 5.60
C ILE A 189 -6.87 -4.37 6.98
N SER A 190 -8.20 -4.45 7.04
CA SER A 190 -8.97 -4.70 8.26
C SER A 190 -9.09 -6.20 8.55
N SER A 191 -9.26 -7.02 7.51
CA SER A 191 -9.27 -8.48 7.66
C SER A 191 -8.88 -9.18 6.37
N ALA A 192 -8.16 -10.30 6.50
CA ALA A 192 -7.88 -11.22 5.41
C ALA A 192 -8.49 -12.59 5.70
N GLN A 193 -9.05 -13.24 4.68
CA GLN A 193 -9.74 -14.51 4.83
C GLN A 193 -9.47 -15.44 3.65
N ALA A 194 -9.38 -16.73 3.92
CA ALA A 194 -9.29 -17.77 2.92
C ALA A 194 -10.41 -18.81 3.06
N LYS A 195 -10.99 -19.19 1.94
CA LYS A 195 -11.87 -20.35 1.81
C LYS A 195 -11.09 -21.46 1.10
N ILE A 196 -10.61 -22.42 1.89
CA ILE A 196 -9.67 -23.46 1.43
C ILE A 196 -10.34 -24.82 1.14
N GLY A 197 -11.68 -24.86 1.04
CA GLY A 197 -12.41 -26.05 0.61
C GLY A 197 -12.14 -27.26 1.50
N ARG A 198 -11.76 -28.39 0.89
CA ARG A 198 -11.50 -29.65 1.61
C ARG A 198 -10.27 -29.63 2.52
N LEU A 199 -9.41 -28.62 2.40
CA LEU A 199 -8.27 -28.42 3.30
C LEU A 199 -8.70 -27.86 4.67
N ALA A 200 -9.91 -27.28 4.75
CA ALA A 200 -10.44 -26.73 6.00
C ALA A 200 -10.68 -27.85 7.05
N PRO A 201 -10.83 -27.47 8.34
CA PRO A 201 -11.41 -28.34 9.35
C PRO A 201 -12.68 -29.06 8.86
N ILE A 202 -12.89 -30.29 9.31
CA ILE A 202 -14.05 -31.09 8.91
C ILE A 202 -15.34 -30.32 9.27
N GLY A 203 -16.22 -30.13 8.28
CA GLY A 203 -17.45 -29.35 8.44
C GLY A 203 -17.32 -27.86 8.14
N SER A 204 -16.11 -27.38 7.79
CA SER A 204 -15.83 -25.96 7.50
C SER A 204 -15.43 -25.70 6.04
N SER A 205 -15.72 -26.63 5.11
CA SER A 205 -15.28 -26.51 3.72
C SER A 205 -15.82 -25.30 2.98
N ASP A 206 -16.97 -24.79 3.39
CA ASP A 206 -17.60 -23.62 2.79
C ASP A 206 -17.42 -22.32 3.57
N VAL A 207 -16.63 -22.36 4.66
CA VAL A 207 -16.43 -21.26 5.60
C VAL A 207 -15.18 -20.46 5.24
N TRP A 208 -15.27 -19.14 5.38
CA TRP A 208 -14.12 -18.24 5.32
C TRP A 208 -13.35 -18.32 6.64
N LEU A 209 -12.09 -18.72 6.56
CA LEU A 209 -11.18 -18.80 7.70
C LEU A 209 -10.33 -17.53 7.75
N LEU A 210 -10.10 -17.00 8.94
CA LEU A 210 -9.29 -15.82 9.16
C LEU A 210 -7.81 -16.11 8.85
N MET A 211 -7.15 -15.21 8.14
CA MET A 211 -5.70 -15.18 7.99
C MET A 211 -5.12 -14.07 8.88
N VAL A 212 -3.92 -14.26 9.42
CA VAL A 212 -3.30 -13.35 10.40
C VAL A 212 -1.92 -12.86 9.95
N ASP A 213 -1.60 -11.62 10.30
CA ASP A 213 -0.31 -10.91 10.08
C ASP A 213 0.13 -10.26 11.42
N ASP A 214 0.10 -11.06 12.50
CA ASP A 214 0.32 -10.62 13.89
C ASP A 214 1.48 -11.34 14.60
N GLY A 215 2.27 -12.12 13.85
CA GLY A 215 3.37 -12.96 14.32
C GLY A 215 2.91 -14.27 14.98
N THR A 216 1.64 -14.67 14.78
CA THR A 216 1.08 -15.91 15.34
C THR A 216 0.57 -16.87 14.25
N ASN A 217 0.21 -18.10 14.63
CA ASN A 217 -0.40 -19.11 13.75
C ASN A 217 0.33 -19.38 12.42
N GLY A 218 1.66 -19.33 12.43
CA GLY A 218 2.50 -19.56 11.26
C GLY A 218 3.03 -18.29 10.61
N ASP A 219 2.53 -17.12 11.02
CA ASP A 219 3.13 -15.84 10.65
C ASP A 219 4.50 -15.66 11.33
N ARG A 220 5.49 -15.29 10.53
CA ARG A 220 6.89 -15.15 10.91
C ARG A 220 7.23 -13.72 11.31
N VAL A 221 6.59 -12.72 10.71
CA VAL A 221 6.92 -11.31 10.88
C VAL A 221 5.62 -10.50 10.88
N ALA A 222 5.21 -10.06 12.07
CA ALA A 222 4.00 -9.26 12.22
C ALA A 222 4.07 -7.93 11.43
N GLY A 223 3.01 -7.63 10.70
CA GLY A 223 2.80 -6.38 9.99
C GLY A 223 3.64 -6.23 8.72
N ASP A 224 4.05 -7.33 8.10
CA ASP A 224 4.81 -7.32 6.84
C ASP A 224 3.92 -7.41 5.59
N GLY A 225 2.59 -7.49 5.77
CA GLY A 225 1.62 -7.62 4.68
C GLY A 225 1.44 -9.05 4.17
N VAL A 226 2.07 -10.04 4.82
CA VAL A 226 1.92 -11.46 4.50
C VAL A 226 0.95 -12.11 5.50
N TYR A 227 -0.27 -12.32 5.04
CA TYR A 227 -1.31 -12.95 5.84
C TYR A 227 -1.15 -14.47 5.79
N THR A 228 -1.28 -15.11 6.95
CA THR A 228 -1.03 -16.55 7.11
C THR A 228 -2.23 -17.32 7.64
N LEU A 229 -2.39 -18.57 7.19
CA LEU A 229 -3.38 -19.51 7.70
C LEU A 229 -2.79 -20.92 7.78
N GLN A 230 -2.71 -21.46 9.00
CA GLN A 230 -2.27 -22.83 9.24
C GLN A 230 -3.43 -23.84 9.09
N PHE A 231 -3.17 -24.96 8.42
CA PHE A 231 -4.16 -26.03 8.23
C PHE A 231 -3.51 -27.42 8.19
N ASP A 232 -4.30 -28.44 8.51
CA ASP A 232 -3.85 -29.84 8.57
C ASP A 232 -4.38 -30.66 7.38
N VAL A 233 -3.44 -31.25 6.65
CA VAL A 233 -3.71 -32.06 5.45
C VAL A 233 -3.86 -33.53 5.84
N ARG A 234 -5.04 -34.09 5.57
CA ARG A 234 -5.43 -35.45 5.97
C ARG A 234 -5.17 -36.46 4.85
N THR A 235 -4.90 -37.71 5.23
CA THR A 235 -4.66 -38.85 4.32
C THR A 235 -5.80 -39.12 3.32
N SER A 236 -7.03 -38.68 3.64
CA SER A 236 -8.23 -38.88 2.81
C SER A 236 -8.34 -37.91 1.63
N LEU A 237 -7.44 -36.92 1.51
CA LEU A 237 -7.43 -36.00 0.39
C LEU A 237 -6.82 -36.67 -0.86
N PRO A 238 -7.45 -36.52 -2.05
CA PRO A 238 -6.85 -36.98 -3.30
C PRO A 238 -5.70 -36.06 -3.71
N GLU A 239 -4.83 -36.58 -4.56
CA GLU A 239 -3.86 -35.77 -5.31
C GLU A 239 -4.54 -34.98 -6.44
N GLY A 240 -3.85 -33.95 -6.93
CA GLY A 240 -4.29 -33.08 -8.01
C GLY A 240 -4.63 -31.65 -7.56
N ASN A 241 -5.24 -30.88 -8.47
CA ASN A 241 -5.47 -29.46 -8.24
C ASN A 241 -6.68 -29.22 -7.32
N ILE A 242 -6.54 -28.25 -6.42
CA ILE A 242 -7.61 -27.69 -5.61
C ILE A 242 -7.72 -26.19 -5.86
N SER A 243 -8.95 -25.71 -5.99
CA SER A 243 -9.22 -24.28 -6.03
C SER A 243 -9.53 -23.77 -4.63
N ILE A 244 -8.90 -22.67 -4.26
CA ILE A 244 -9.16 -21.92 -3.04
C ILE A 244 -9.59 -20.50 -3.40
N GLN A 245 -10.16 -19.80 -2.43
CA GLN A 245 -10.44 -18.37 -2.57
C GLN A 245 -9.79 -17.58 -1.44
N ILE A 246 -9.21 -16.44 -1.76
CA ILE A 246 -8.62 -15.50 -0.80
C ILE A 246 -9.27 -14.14 -1.03
N ARG A 247 -9.63 -13.45 0.05
CA ARG A 247 -10.13 -12.09 -0.01
C ARG A 247 -9.62 -11.30 1.18
N ALA A 248 -9.44 -10.01 0.99
CA ALA A 248 -9.25 -9.08 2.07
C ALA A 248 -10.32 -7.98 2.02
N THR A 249 -10.55 -7.38 3.17
CA THR A 249 -11.39 -6.20 3.36
C THR A 249 -10.52 -5.10 3.95
N ASP A 250 -10.52 -3.92 3.34
CA ASP A 250 -9.76 -2.75 3.80
C ASP A 250 -10.41 -2.09 5.03
N THR A 251 -9.83 -0.98 5.48
CA THR A 251 -10.39 -0.16 6.58
C THR A 251 -11.64 0.64 6.19
N TYR A 252 -11.93 0.77 4.89
CA TYR A 252 -13.08 1.49 4.32
C TYR A 252 -14.19 0.57 3.78
N LEU A 253 -14.14 -0.72 4.12
CA LEU A 253 -15.08 -1.78 3.76
C LEU A 253 -15.12 -2.18 2.27
N SER A 254 -14.13 -1.78 1.46
CA SER A 254 -13.90 -2.39 0.15
C SER A 254 -13.37 -3.81 0.33
N THR A 255 -13.66 -4.69 -0.62
CA THR A 255 -13.24 -6.09 -0.57
C THR A 255 -12.67 -6.50 -1.91
N THR A 256 -11.63 -7.35 -1.88
CA THR A 256 -11.01 -7.92 -3.09
C THR A 256 -12.07 -8.38 -4.10
N PRO A 257 -12.02 -7.92 -5.36
CA PRO A 257 -13.00 -8.27 -6.38
C PRO A 257 -13.14 -9.77 -6.57
N THR A 258 -14.36 -10.29 -6.78
CA THR A 258 -14.63 -11.74 -6.87
C THR A 258 -13.84 -12.46 -7.96
N VAL A 259 -13.50 -11.75 -9.04
CA VAL A 259 -12.68 -12.27 -10.14
C VAL A 259 -11.22 -12.50 -9.77
N GLU A 260 -10.73 -11.80 -8.73
CA GLU A 260 -9.34 -11.87 -8.26
C GLU A 260 -9.17 -12.83 -7.08
N GLN A 261 -10.26 -13.30 -6.47
CA GLN A 261 -10.21 -14.13 -5.27
C GLN A 261 -9.70 -15.56 -5.53
N GLY A 262 -9.82 -16.08 -6.75
CA GLY A 262 -9.60 -17.50 -7.04
C GLY A 262 -8.13 -17.87 -7.27
N HIS A 263 -7.63 -18.87 -6.54
CA HIS A 263 -6.30 -19.45 -6.73
C HIS A 263 -6.36 -20.97 -6.87
N THR A 264 -5.39 -21.56 -7.57
CA THR A 264 -5.27 -23.02 -7.74
C THR A 264 -3.96 -23.50 -7.13
N LEU A 265 -4.05 -24.49 -6.25
CA LEU A 265 -2.93 -25.15 -5.60
C LEU A 265 -2.89 -26.63 -6.00
N GLU A 266 -1.71 -27.25 -5.98
CA GLU A 266 -1.53 -28.66 -6.31
C GLU A 266 -1.34 -29.49 -5.04
N LEU A 267 -2.04 -30.63 -4.96
CA LEU A 267 -1.87 -31.62 -3.90
C LEU A 267 -1.06 -32.81 -4.44
N GLU A 268 0.02 -33.14 -3.74
CA GLU A 268 0.86 -34.28 -4.06
C GLU A 268 0.79 -35.32 -2.93
N LYS A 269 0.45 -36.56 -3.25
CA LYS A 269 0.54 -37.64 -2.27
C LYS A 269 1.99 -38.04 -2.05
N LEU A 270 2.44 -37.96 -0.81
CA LEU A 270 3.72 -38.54 -0.42
C LEU A 270 3.69 -40.04 -0.68
N GLY A 271 4.75 -40.56 -1.29
CA GLY A 271 4.90 -42.00 -1.51
C GLY A 271 4.92 -42.79 -0.20
N SER A 272 4.48 -44.06 -0.26
CA SER A 272 4.55 -45.04 0.85
C SER A 272 5.99 -45.29 1.36
N GLY A 273 7.02 -44.87 0.61
CA GLY A 273 8.43 -45.02 0.96
C GLY A 273 9.09 -43.68 1.26
N GLY A 274 9.00 -43.23 2.51
CA GLY A 274 9.65 -42.00 2.98
C GLY A 274 10.08 -42.08 4.44
N GLY A 275 10.40 -43.29 4.93
CA GLY A 275 10.94 -43.51 6.26
C GLY A 275 12.43 -43.80 6.17
N GLY A 276 13.29 -42.78 6.27
CA GLY A 276 14.66 -42.86 6.80
C GLY A 276 15.57 -44.04 6.42
N GLY A 277 15.37 -44.66 5.25
CA GLY A 277 16.21 -45.72 4.72
C GLY A 277 17.44 -45.10 4.09
N SER A 278 18.61 -45.37 4.64
CA SER A 278 19.90 -45.03 4.02
C SER A 278 19.88 -45.45 2.55
N TRP A 279 20.35 -44.63 1.60
CA TRP A 279 20.42 -44.97 0.17
C TRP A 279 20.97 -46.40 -0.11
N PHE A 280 21.84 -46.88 0.79
CA PHE A 280 22.39 -48.23 0.81
C PHE A 280 21.36 -49.35 1.05
N SER A 281 20.31 -49.15 1.84
CA SER A 281 19.23 -50.14 2.05
C SER A 281 18.38 -50.29 0.79
N ASP A 282 18.04 -49.16 0.18
CA ASP A 282 17.11 -49.12 -0.96
C ASP A 282 17.74 -49.70 -2.22
N ASN A 283 19.08 -49.59 -2.32
CA ASN A 283 19.86 -50.14 -3.42
C ASN A 283 20.62 -51.43 -3.05
N SER A 284 20.28 -52.06 -1.92
CA SER A 284 21.04 -53.20 -1.37
C SER A 284 21.14 -54.39 -2.34
N THR A 285 20.07 -54.70 -3.08
CA THR A 285 20.06 -55.76 -4.10
C THR A 285 21.00 -55.43 -5.26
N THR A 286 20.95 -54.19 -5.77
CA THR A 286 21.85 -53.68 -6.81
C THR A 286 23.31 -53.72 -6.37
N LEU A 287 23.58 -53.30 -5.13
CA LEU A 287 24.93 -53.33 -4.54
C LEU A 287 25.47 -54.76 -4.39
N VAL A 288 24.63 -55.73 -4.01
CA VAL A 288 25.00 -57.15 -3.97
C VAL A 288 25.38 -57.64 -5.36
N PHE A 289 24.62 -57.29 -6.41
CA PHE A 289 24.95 -57.67 -7.78
C PHE A 289 26.25 -57.02 -8.29
N VAL A 290 26.47 -55.74 -7.97
CA VAL A 290 27.73 -55.04 -8.32
C VAL A 290 28.91 -55.68 -7.59
N ALA A 291 28.77 -56.02 -6.31
CA ALA A 291 29.81 -56.69 -5.53
C ALA A 291 30.12 -58.10 -6.06
N LEU A 292 29.09 -58.89 -6.39
CA LEU A 292 29.24 -60.20 -7.04
C LEU A 292 29.94 -60.08 -8.40
N GLY A 293 29.58 -59.07 -9.20
CA GLY A 293 30.23 -58.79 -10.49
C GLY A 293 31.72 -58.47 -10.33
N LEU A 294 32.07 -57.61 -9.37
CA LEU A 294 33.47 -57.28 -9.07
C LEU A 294 34.25 -58.50 -8.57
N LEU A 295 33.64 -59.32 -7.70
CA LEU A 295 34.26 -60.57 -7.22
C LEU A 295 34.54 -61.54 -8.36
N LEU A 296 33.63 -61.64 -9.31
CA LEU A 296 33.78 -62.51 -10.48
C LEU A 296 34.91 -62.01 -11.39
N ILE A 297 35.02 -60.69 -11.60
CA ILE A 297 36.12 -60.08 -12.35
C ILE A 297 37.47 -60.32 -11.66
N VAL A 298 37.54 -60.14 -10.34
CA VAL A 298 38.77 -60.44 -9.57
C VAL A 298 39.12 -61.93 -9.67
N GLY A 299 38.13 -62.82 -9.56
CA GLY A 299 38.31 -64.26 -9.73
C GLY A 299 38.87 -64.64 -11.11
N ILE A 300 38.28 -64.11 -12.18
CA ILE A 300 38.77 -64.32 -13.55
C ILE A 300 40.20 -63.77 -13.71
N THR A 301 40.48 -62.59 -13.17
CA THR A 301 41.80 -61.96 -13.24
C THR A 301 42.86 -62.78 -12.50
N ALA A 302 42.53 -63.30 -11.31
CA ALA A 302 43.42 -64.17 -10.54
C ALA A 302 43.73 -65.49 -11.27
N ILE A 303 42.72 -66.11 -11.90
CA ILE A 303 42.90 -67.31 -12.72
C ILE A 303 43.79 -67.00 -13.93
N ALA A 304 43.52 -65.90 -14.65
CA ALA A 304 44.31 -65.50 -15.81
C ALA A 304 45.79 -65.23 -15.45
N ILE A 305 46.05 -64.59 -14.29
CA ILE A 305 47.41 -64.37 -13.78
C ILE A 305 48.07 -65.70 -13.38
N SER A 306 47.32 -66.62 -12.76
CA SER A 306 47.82 -67.94 -12.36
C SER A 306 48.21 -68.79 -13.58
N VAL A 307 47.37 -68.82 -14.62
CA VAL A 307 47.66 -69.55 -15.87
C VAL A 307 48.87 -68.93 -16.59
N ARG A 308 48.99 -67.60 -16.61
CA ARG A 308 50.18 -66.94 -17.18
C ARG A 308 51.47 -67.27 -16.42
N LYS A 309 51.40 -67.53 -15.11
CA LYS A 309 52.57 -67.98 -14.31
C LYS A 309 52.88 -69.47 -14.47
N SER A 310 51.90 -70.32 -14.81
CA SER A 310 52.17 -71.75 -15.05
C SER A 310 52.86 -72.02 -16.39
N ASP A 311 52.78 -71.08 -17.34
CA ASP A 311 53.48 -71.17 -18.64
C ASP A 311 54.93 -70.64 -18.58
N THR A 312 55.46 -70.31 -17.39
CA THR A 312 56.82 -69.76 -17.21
C THR A 312 57.81 -70.68 -16.49
N GLU A 313 57.57 -71.99 -16.51
CA GLU A 313 58.60 -73.00 -16.23
C GLU A 313 58.67 -73.98 -17.39
N TRP A 314 59.32 -73.63 -18.51
CA TRP A 314 60.44 -74.31 -19.19
C TRP A 314 60.88 -73.50 -20.42
#